data_AF-A0AAU2T6W4-F1
#
_entry.id   AF-A0AAU2T6W4-F1
#
_cell.length_a   1.000
_cell.length_b   1.000
_cell.length_c   1.000
_cell.angle_alpha   90.00
_cell.angle_beta   90.00
_cell.angle_gamma   90.00
#
_symmetry.space_group_name_H-M   'P 1'
#
loop_
_entity.id
_entity.type
_entity.pdbx_description
1 polymer ?
#
loop_
_entity_poly.entity_id
_entity_poly.type
_entity_poly.pdbx_seq_one_letter_code
_entity_poly.pdbx_strand_id
1 'polypeptide(L)'
;MVRYREDGRQYVSLAGLRMRGWTGPLVLRLLGPPDRLAIDPRARAAPQLRLYRVERVEAAERSEEFRTERAPRIRSPEEPR
;
A
#
# COMPACT_ATOMS: atom_id res chain seq x y z
N MET A 1 6.39 -3.18 -12.00
CA MET A 1 5.64 -2.23 -11.14
C MET A 1 4.92 -1.24 -12.04
N VAL A 2 3.58 -1.34 -12.18
CA VAL A 2 2.83 -0.41 -13.04
C VAL A 2 2.55 0.87 -12.23
N ARG A 3 3.27 1.94 -12.56
CA ARG A 3 3.00 3.29 -12.02
C ARG A 3 2.07 4.00 -12.98
N TYR A 4 0.89 4.37 -12.50
CA TYR A 4 -0.05 5.16 -13.29
C TYR A 4 0.28 6.64 -13.08
N ARG A 5 0.46 7.37 -14.16
CA ARG A 5 0.77 8.80 -14.15
C ARG A 5 -0.36 9.49 -14.91
N GLU A 6 -1.16 10.26 -14.19
CA GLU A 6 -2.26 11.06 -14.74
C GLU A 6 -2.17 12.44 -14.12
N ASP A 7 -2.27 13.49 -14.93
CA ASP A 7 -2.31 14.88 -14.46
C ASP A 7 -1.10 15.28 -13.58
N GLY A 8 0.09 14.76 -13.91
CA GLY A 8 1.32 14.97 -13.12
C GLY A 8 1.35 14.21 -11.79
N ARG A 9 0.27 13.54 -11.39
CA ARG A 9 0.18 12.76 -10.16
C ARG A 9 0.53 11.30 -10.40
N GLN A 10 1.36 10.76 -9.52
CA GLN A 10 1.77 9.36 -9.56
C GLN A 10 0.90 8.53 -8.64
N TYR A 11 0.46 7.37 -9.14
CA TYR A 11 -0.33 6.40 -8.40
C TYR A 11 0.33 5.04 -8.41
N VAL A 12 0.11 4.31 -7.32
CA VAL A 12 0.58 2.96 -7.08
C VAL A 12 -0.62 2.07 -6.76
N SER A 13 -0.65 0.89 -7.37
CA SER A 13 -1.72 -0.09 -7.09
C SER A 13 -1.49 -0.80 -5.76
N LEU A 14 -2.57 -1.35 -5.18
CA LEU A 14 -2.47 -2.16 -3.96
C LEU A 14 -1.44 -3.30 -4.08
N ALA A 15 -1.33 -3.93 -5.25
CA ALA A 15 -0.32 -4.95 -5.51
C ALA A 15 1.11 -4.37 -5.42
N GLY A 16 1.32 -3.15 -5.92
CA GLY A 16 2.57 -2.41 -5.78
C GLY A 16 2.92 -2.08 -4.32
N LEU A 17 1.91 -1.71 -3.52
CA LEU A 17 2.07 -1.49 -2.08
C LEU A 17 2.49 -2.78 -1.37
N ARG A 18 1.83 -3.91 -1.66
CA ARG A 18 2.15 -5.20 -1.04
C ARG A 18 3.59 -5.64 -1.29
N MET A 19 4.12 -5.40 -2.49
CA MET A 19 5.54 -5.67 -2.80
C MET A 19 6.52 -4.78 -2.02
N ARG A 20 6.07 -3.62 -1.53
CA ARG A 20 6.85 -2.72 -0.67
C ARG A 20 6.74 -3.04 0.83
N GLY A 21 6.01 -4.10 1.18
CA GLY A 21 5.77 -4.50 2.57
C GLY A 21 4.52 -3.88 3.19
N TRP A 22 3.70 -3.18 2.42
CA TRP A 22 2.42 -2.68 2.92
C TRP A 22 1.42 -3.83 3.07
N THR A 23 0.77 -3.89 4.23
CA THR A 23 -0.31 -4.85 4.49
C THR A 23 -1.67 -4.21 4.27
N GLY A 24 -2.70 -5.01 3.95
CA GLY A 24 -4.08 -4.51 3.80
C GLY A 24 -4.55 -3.65 4.98
N PRO A 25 -4.35 -4.08 6.24
CA PRO A 25 -4.66 -3.28 7.42
C PRO A 25 -3.88 -1.96 7.48
N LEU A 26 -2.58 -1.98 7.19
CA LEU A 26 -1.72 -0.79 7.21
C LEU A 26 -2.14 0.23 6.15
N VAL A 27 -2.51 -0.25 4.97
CA VAL A 27 -3.08 0.60 3.91
C VAL A 27 -4.39 1.23 4.41
N LEU A 28 -5.30 0.46 5.01
CA LEU A 28 -6.56 1.00 5.52
C LEU A 28 -6.37 1.98 6.70
N ARG A 29 -5.36 1.78 7.56
CA ARG A 29 -5.07 2.66 8.71
C ARG A 29 -4.38 3.96 8.30
N LEU A 30 -3.33 3.88 7.48
CA LEU A 30 -2.49 5.02 7.12
C LEU A 30 -2.95 5.75 5.85
N LEU A 31 -3.38 5.00 4.84
CA LEU A 31 -3.80 5.54 3.54
C LEU A 31 -5.32 5.68 3.45
N GLY A 32 -6.07 4.83 4.17
CA GLY A 32 -7.52 4.82 4.16
C GLY A 32 -8.10 4.18 2.90
N PRO A 33 -9.26 4.66 2.41
CA PRO A 33 -9.86 4.16 1.18
C PRO A 33 -9.00 4.51 -0.04
N PRO A 34 -9.08 3.72 -1.13
CA PRO A 34 -8.35 4.00 -2.35
C PRO A 34 -8.76 5.34 -2.95
N ASP A 35 -7.77 6.15 -3.36
CA ASP A 35 -8.01 7.43 -4.01
C ASP A 35 -8.76 7.26 -5.34
N ARG A 36 -8.50 6.15 -6.04
CA ARG A 36 -9.16 5.83 -7.31
C ARG A 36 -9.36 4.34 -7.47
N LEU A 37 -10.52 3.98 -7.99
CA LEU A 37 -10.84 2.65 -8.48
C LEU A 37 -10.72 2.69 -10.01
N ALA A 38 -9.69 2.03 -10.55
CA ALA A 38 -9.49 1.94 -11.99
C ALA A 38 -9.96 0.58 -12.49
N ILE A 39 -10.58 0.54 -13.66
CA ILE A 39 -10.88 -0.72 -14.34
C ILE A 39 -9.60 -1.15 -15.05
N ASP A 40 -9.18 -2.41 -14.90
CA ASP A 40 -8.03 -2.91 -15.64
C ASP A 40 -8.40 -2.99 -17.14
N PRO A 41 -7.73 -2.22 -18.03
CA PRO A 41 -8.11 -2.16 -19.43
C PRO A 41 -7.84 -3.46 -20.20
N ARG A 42 -7.02 -4.38 -19.63
CA ARG A 42 -6.80 -5.71 -20.21
C ARG A 42 -7.84 -6.72 -19.78
N ALA A 43 -8.67 -6.36 -18.81
CA ALA A 43 -9.61 -7.27 -18.21
C ALA A 43 -11.03 -6.80 -18.55
N ARG A 44 -11.57 -7.32 -19.66
CA ARG A 44 -12.89 -6.98 -20.25
C ARG A 44 -14.07 -6.99 -19.26
N ALA A 45 -13.92 -7.56 -18.07
CA ALA A 45 -14.94 -7.63 -17.03
C ALA A 45 -14.37 -7.64 -15.59
N ALA A 46 -13.11 -7.23 -15.37
CA ALA A 46 -12.37 -7.65 -14.17
C ALA A 46 -12.01 -6.51 -13.18
N PRO A 47 -11.56 -6.89 -11.97
CA PRO A 47 -11.84 -6.18 -10.73
C PRO A 47 -11.19 -4.79 -10.65
N GLN A 48 -11.89 -3.89 -9.99
CA GLN A 48 -11.48 -2.52 -9.72
C GLN A 48 -10.09 -2.49 -9.04
N LEU A 49 -9.07 -2.07 -9.78
CA LEU A 49 -7.74 -1.80 -9.29
C LEU A 49 -7.80 -0.63 -8.32
N ARG A 50 -7.43 -0.91 -7.07
CA ARG A 50 -7.31 0.10 -6.02
C ARG A 50 -5.98 0.83 -6.21
N LEU A 51 -6.07 2.11 -6.59
CA LEU A 51 -4.95 3.01 -6.79
C LEU A 51 -4.84 3.99 -5.63
N TYR A 52 -3.62 4.16 -5.14
CA TYR A 52 -3.26 5.07 -4.06
C TYR A 52 -2.23 6.07 -4.57
N ARG A 53 -2.35 7.34 -4.18
CA ARG A 53 -1.40 8.39 -4.56
C ARG A 53 -0.04 8.12 -3.93
N VAL A 54 1.01 8.20 -4.75
CA VAL A 54 2.39 8.02 -4.28
C VAL A 54 2.74 9.03 -3.20
N GLU A 55 2.28 10.28 -3.31
CA GLU A 55 2.51 11.32 -2.30
C GLU A 55 2.00 10.92 -0.90
N ARG A 56 0.82 10.29 -0.82
CA ARG A 56 0.26 9.79 0.44
C ARG A 56 1.05 8.61 0.97
N VAL A 57 1.46 7.71 0.08
CA VAL A 57 2.30 6.56 0.42
C VAL A 57 3.62 7.05 1.00
N GLU A 58 4.30 7.98 0.36
CA GLU A 58 5.57 8.53 0.85
C GLU A 58 5.44 9.32 2.15
N ALA A 59 4.34 10.06 2.33
CA ALA A 59 4.05 10.72 3.60
C ALA A 59 3.85 9.69 4.73
N ALA A 60 3.11 8.63 4.46
CA ALA A 60 2.87 7.57 5.41
C ALA A 60 4.11 6.69 5.67
N GLU A 61 4.96 6.44 4.66
CA GLU A 61 6.26 5.75 4.84
C GLU A 61 7.20 6.56 5.74
N ARG A 62 7.08 7.90 5.75
CA ARG A 62 7.82 8.78 6.67
C ARG A 62 7.27 8.78 8.10
N SER A 63 6.00 8.45 8.27
CA SER A 63 5.36 8.37 9.59
C SER A 63 5.99 7.29 10.46
N GLU A 64 6.07 7.57 11.76
CA GLU A 64 6.62 6.65 12.74
C GLU A 64 5.78 5.36 12.84
N GLU A 65 4.46 5.44 12.65
CA GLU A 65 3.56 4.28 12.62
C GLU A 65 3.96 3.26 11.53
N PHE A 66 4.37 3.72 10.34
CA PHE A 66 4.88 2.81 9.31
C PHE A 66 6.23 2.20 9.70
N ARG A 67 7.13 2.99 10.31
CA ARG A 67 8.43 2.49 10.79
C ARG A 67 8.28 1.47 11.91
N THR A 68 7.34 1.65 12.83
CA THR A 68 7.05 0.71 13.92
C THR A 68 6.47 -0.60 13.40
N GLU A 69 5.56 -0.54 12.43
CA GLU A 69 4.96 -1.74 11.82
C GLU A 69 5.94 -2.47 10.89
N ARG A 70 6.89 -1.74 10.28
CA ARG A 70 7.95 -2.30 9.44
C ARG A 70 9.18 -2.72 10.24
N ALA A 71 9.32 -2.28 11.49
CA ALA A 71 10.33 -2.81 12.37
C ALA A 71 10.13 -4.33 12.40
N PRO A 72 11.20 -5.13 12.23
CA PRO A 72 11.06 -6.56 12.43
C PRO A 72 10.45 -6.72 13.82
N ARG A 73 9.27 -7.32 13.89
CA ARG A 73 8.78 -7.88 15.14
C ARG A 73 9.88 -8.83 15.58
N ILE A 74 10.77 -8.35 16.45
CA ILE A 74 11.65 -9.22 17.21
C ILE A 74 10.65 -10.05 17.99
N ARG A 75 10.33 -11.22 17.45
CA ARG A 75 9.61 -12.23 18.18
C ARG A 75 10.56 -12.55 19.31
N SER A 76 10.34 -11.95 20.47
CA SER A 76 10.92 -12.48 21.70
C SER A 76 10.61 -13.98 21.65
N PRO A 77 11.63 -14.85 21.69
CA PRO A 77 11.35 -16.26 21.89
C PRO A 77 10.67 -16.34 23.25
N GLU A 78 9.34 -16.42 23.25
CA GLU A 78 8.60 -16.86 24.42
C GLU A 78 9.07 -18.30 24.65
N GLU A 79 9.96 -18.43 25.62
CA GLU A 79 10.45 -19.68 26.17
C GLU A 79 9.26 -20.59 26.53
N PRO A 80 9.16 -21.79 25.94
CA PRO A 80 8.33 -22.82 26.53
C PRO A 80 9.07 -23.45 27.71
N ARG A 81 8.40 -23.34 28.87
CA ARG A 81 8.67 -23.91 30.20
C ARG A 81 9.34 -25.28 30.24
#